data_AF-A0A3C1CAR8-F1
#
_entry.id   AF-A0A3C1CAR8-F1
#
_cell.length_a   1.000
_cell.length_b   1.000
_cell.length_c   1.000
_cell.angle_alpha   90.00
_cell.angle_beta   90.00
_cell.angle_gamma   90.00
#
_symmetry.space_group_name_H-M   'P 1'
#
loop_
_entity.id
_entity.type
_entity.pdbx_description
1 polymer ?
#
loop_
_entity_poly.entity_id
_entity_poly.type
_entity_poly.pdbx_seq_one_letter_code
_entity_poly.pdbx_strand_id
1 'polypeptide(L)'
;MPCGCEKDRYIDPEGLAWGPLLWRVLHGLAERIGTCARLFVKDEQIAWVQLLTVTGEILPCENCRTHYKSWIKLKPILAINTLTGTALREFIRTWLWSLHDNVDKSLGKPSIEYSELDMLYSNTNVELPFRYLNKLEQKAILDGFVKPNQWAAFIKHYRFMASIYGLA
;
A
#
# COMPACT_ATOMS: atom_id res chain seq x y z
N MET A 1 29.20 7.56 32.75
CA MET A 1 28.62 8.21 31.55
C MET A 1 27.59 7.24 30.98
N PRO A 2 26.29 7.54 31.00
CA PRO A 2 25.31 6.69 30.32
C PRO A 2 25.54 6.82 28.80
N CYS A 3 25.54 5.69 28.09
CA CYS A 3 25.79 5.68 26.65
C CYS A 3 24.61 6.33 25.89
N GLY A 4 24.91 7.15 24.88
CA GLY A 4 23.91 7.88 24.08
C GLY A 4 23.15 7.01 23.06
N CYS A 5 22.83 5.75 23.42
CA CYS A 5 22.26 4.75 22.51
C CYS A 5 20.77 4.46 22.70
N GLU A 6 20.05 5.21 23.54
CA GLU A 6 18.59 5.26 23.45
C GLU A 6 18.19 6.24 22.35
N LYS A 7 18.45 5.86 21.09
CA LYS A 7 17.73 6.48 19.98
C LYS A 7 16.29 5.97 20.06
N ASP A 8 15.33 6.89 19.97
CA ASP A 8 13.89 6.60 19.92
C ASP A 8 13.62 5.45 18.96
N ARG A 9 13.45 4.23 19.52
CA ARG A 9 13.08 3.06 18.73
C ARG A 9 11.72 3.31 18.10
N TYR A 10 11.54 2.83 16.89
CA TYR A 10 10.26 2.76 16.23
C TYR A 10 9.32 1.84 17.03
N ILE A 11 8.37 2.44 17.74
CA ILE A 11 7.31 1.73 18.46
C ILE A 11 5.98 2.19 17.86
N ASP A 12 5.54 1.49 16.81
CA ASP A 12 4.17 1.56 16.30
C ASP A 12 3.62 0.14 16.08
N PRO A 13 3.43 -0.63 17.18
CA PRO A 13 3.07 -2.04 17.11
C PRO A 13 1.70 -2.27 16.45
N GLU A 14 0.83 -1.27 16.51
CA GLU A 14 -0.55 -1.32 16.00
C GLU A 14 -0.71 -0.68 14.62
N GLY A 15 0.33 -0.04 14.10
CA GLY A 15 0.32 0.63 12.80
C GLY A 15 -0.56 1.86 12.72
N LEU A 16 -0.69 2.60 13.81
CA LEU A 16 -1.49 3.81 13.90
C LEU A 16 -0.92 4.96 13.06
N ALA A 17 0.41 5.04 12.92
CA ALA A 17 1.07 6.08 12.15
C ALA A 17 1.29 5.68 10.69
N TRP A 18 1.79 4.47 10.42
CA TRP A 18 2.11 4.02 9.05
C TRP A 18 0.91 3.46 8.29
N GLY A 19 -0.01 2.77 8.97
CA GLY A 19 -1.15 2.09 8.36
C GLY A 19 -2.07 3.02 7.57
N PRO A 20 -2.58 4.11 8.16
CA PRO A 20 -3.43 5.08 7.45
C PRO A 20 -2.73 5.72 6.24
N LEU A 21 -1.41 5.93 6.31
CA LEU A 21 -0.64 6.49 5.20
C LEU A 21 -0.53 5.49 4.05
N LEU A 22 -0.21 4.23 4.35
CA LEU A 22 -0.15 3.16 3.35
C LEU A 22 -1.51 2.96 2.68
N TRP A 23 -2.60 2.93 3.44
CA TRP A 23 -3.95 2.81 2.87
C TRP A 23 -4.29 3.97 1.93
N ARG A 24 -3.97 5.21 2.31
CA ARG A 24 -4.15 6.38 1.44
C ARG A 24 -3.33 6.29 0.16
N VAL A 25 -2.09 5.78 0.23
CA VAL A 25 -1.26 5.56 -0.97
C VAL A 25 -1.90 4.51 -1.87
N LEU A 26 -2.24 3.34 -1.35
CA LEU A 26 -2.78 2.23 -2.16
C LEU A 26 -4.15 2.55 -2.77
N HIS A 27 -5.09 3.05 -1.97
CA HIS A 27 -6.41 3.43 -2.49
C HIS A 27 -6.31 4.64 -3.43
N GLY A 28 -5.51 5.65 -3.10
CA GLY A 28 -5.34 6.82 -3.97
C GLY A 28 -4.71 6.47 -5.33
N LEU A 29 -3.79 5.50 -5.39
CA LEU A 29 -3.29 4.97 -6.66
C LEU A 29 -4.39 4.19 -7.41
N ALA A 30 -5.20 3.39 -6.72
CA ALA A 30 -6.28 2.62 -7.34
C ALA A 30 -7.30 3.52 -8.05
N GLU A 31 -7.52 4.74 -7.54
CA GLU A 31 -8.36 5.76 -8.16
C GLU A 31 -7.85 6.30 -9.51
N ARG A 32 -6.59 6.02 -9.86
CA ARG A 32 -5.96 6.46 -11.11
C ARG A 32 -5.84 5.35 -12.15
N ILE A 33 -6.26 4.12 -11.82
CA ILE A 33 -6.17 3.01 -12.76
C ILE A 33 -6.92 3.32 -14.05
N GLY A 34 -6.27 3.06 -15.18
CA GLY A 34 -6.82 3.28 -16.51
C GLY A 34 -6.69 4.72 -17.03
N THR A 35 -6.04 5.63 -16.31
CA THR A 35 -5.74 6.99 -16.80
C THR A 35 -4.39 7.09 -17.53
N CYS A 36 -3.56 6.04 -17.46
CA CYS A 36 -2.26 6.02 -18.11
C CYS A 36 -2.37 6.00 -19.64
N ALA A 37 -1.30 6.43 -20.33
CA ALA A 37 -1.25 6.35 -21.79
C ALA A 37 -1.34 4.88 -22.25
N ARG A 38 -1.97 4.66 -23.42
CA ARG A 38 -2.21 3.31 -23.98
C ARG A 38 -0.97 2.41 -24.03
N LEU A 39 0.22 2.99 -24.23
CA LEU A 39 1.47 2.25 -24.30
C LEU A 39 1.89 1.62 -22.96
N PHE A 40 1.38 2.12 -21.82
CA PHE A 40 1.73 1.65 -20.47
C PHE A 40 0.71 0.67 -19.87
N VAL A 41 -0.37 0.30 -20.59
CA VAL A 41 -1.45 -0.54 -20.04
C VAL A 41 -0.95 -1.88 -19.48
N LYS A 42 0.01 -2.52 -20.18
CA LYS A 42 0.61 -3.78 -19.69
C LYS A 42 1.54 -3.55 -18.50
N ASP A 43 2.28 -2.47 -18.51
CA ASP A 43 3.19 -2.13 -17.41
C ASP A 43 2.42 -1.73 -16.15
N GLU A 44 1.24 -1.11 -16.28
CA GLU A 44 0.31 -0.84 -15.19
C GLU A 44 -0.09 -2.13 -14.46
N GLN A 45 -0.50 -3.17 -15.19
CA GLN A 45 -0.84 -4.48 -14.62
C GLN A 45 0.33 -5.07 -13.82
N ILE A 46 1.52 -5.10 -14.45
CA ILE A 46 2.74 -5.67 -13.85
C ILE A 46 3.11 -4.89 -12.60
N ALA A 47 3.05 -3.56 -12.64
CA ALA A 47 3.35 -2.70 -11.52
C ALA A 47 2.41 -2.93 -10.34
N TRP A 48 1.10 -3.13 -10.58
CA TRP A 48 0.13 -3.47 -9.52
C TRP A 48 0.42 -4.82 -8.88
N VAL A 49 0.70 -5.87 -9.68
CA VAL A 49 1.08 -7.18 -9.14
C VAL A 49 2.32 -7.06 -8.26
N GLN A 50 3.34 -6.34 -8.72
CA GLN A 50 4.60 -6.16 -8.00
C GLN A 50 4.41 -5.34 -6.73
N LEU A 51 3.65 -4.23 -6.79
CA LEU A 51 3.35 -3.38 -5.65
C LEU A 51 2.61 -4.15 -4.56
N LEU A 52 1.52 -4.84 -4.90
CA LEU A 52 0.75 -5.60 -3.91
C LEU A 52 1.58 -6.75 -3.32
N THR A 53 2.39 -7.42 -4.14
CA THR A 53 3.29 -8.48 -3.65
C THR A 53 4.29 -7.95 -2.64
N VAL A 54 5.00 -6.85 -2.95
CA VAL A 54 6.01 -6.28 -2.04
C VAL A 54 5.40 -5.57 -0.83
N THR A 55 4.14 -5.13 -0.92
CA THR A 55 3.41 -4.51 0.21
C THR A 55 3.44 -5.41 1.45
N GLY A 56 3.25 -6.72 1.29
CA GLY A 56 3.30 -7.68 2.39
C GLY A 56 4.68 -7.85 3.06
N GLU A 57 5.75 -7.38 2.42
CA GLU A 57 7.12 -7.43 2.95
C GLU A 57 7.56 -6.14 3.63
N ILE A 58 6.90 -5.01 3.34
CA ILE A 58 7.25 -3.70 3.91
C ILE A 58 6.44 -3.32 5.14
N LEU A 59 5.44 -4.11 5.56
CA LEU A 59 4.69 -3.81 6.78
C LEU A 59 5.62 -3.98 8.00
N PRO A 60 5.83 -2.97 8.86
CA PRO A 60 6.73 -3.09 10.00
C PRO A 60 6.23 -4.08 11.08
N CYS A 61 4.90 -4.22 11.21
CA CYS A 61 4.26 -5.13 12.16
C CYS A 61 4.21 -6.57 11.65
N GLU A 62 4.72 -7.51 12.45
CA GLU A 62 4.74 -8.94 12.10
C GLU A 62 3.36 -9.55 11.92
N ASN A 63 2.41 -9.23 12.80
CA ASN A 63 1.03 -9.70 12.69
C ASN A 63 0.38 -9.19 11.40
N CYS A 64 0.59 -7.92 11.06
CA CYS A 64 0.10 -7.35 9.80
C CYS A 64 0.72 -8.05 8.59
N ARG A 65 2.03 -8.33 8.58
CA ARG A 65 2.68 -9.11 7.51
C ARG A 65 2.07 -10.48 7.35
N THR A 66 1.87 -11.20 8.45
CA THR A 66 1.29 -12.56 8.44
C THR A 66 -0.15 -12.54 7.94
N HIS A 67 -0.95 -11.58 8.39
CA HIS A 67 -2.32 -11.39 7.93
C HIS A 67 -2.38 -11.08 6.43
N TYR A 68 -1.59 -10.11 5.95
CA TYR A 68 -1.51 -9.76 4.53
C TYR A 68 -1.07 -10.96 3.66
N LYS A 69 -0.05 -11.70 4.10
CA LYS A 69 0.44 -12.91 3.40
C LYS A 69 -0.60 -14.02 3.36
N SER A 70 -1.44 -14.13 4.38
CA SER A 70 -2.55 -15.08 4.39
C SER A 70 -3.68 -14.61 3.47
N TRP A 71 -3.96 -13.31 3.47
CA TRP A 71 -4.97 -12.70 2.61
C TRP A 71 -4.64 -12.87 1.13
N ILE A 72 -3.41 -12.59 0.70
CA ILE A 72 -3.03 -12.72 -0.72
C ILE A 72 -3.08 -14.17 -1.22
N LYS A 73 -2.92 -15.16 -0.32
CA LYS A 73 -3.13 -16.58 -0.63
C LYS A 73 -4.62 -16.92 -0.76
N LEU A 74 -5.45 -16.38 0.13
CA LEU A 74 -6.90 -16.60 0.15
C LEU A 74 -7.63 -15.87 -1.00
N LYS A 75 -7.15 -14.68 -1.36
CA LYS A 75 -7.68 -13.82 -2.41
C LYS A 75 -6.56 -13.50 -3.41
N PRO A 76 -6.21 -14.44 -4.30
CA PRO A 76 -5.09 -14.27 -5.23
C PRO A 76 -5.28 -13.07 -6.16
N ILE A 77 -4.18 -12.37 -6.45
CA ILE A 77 -4.15 -11.21 -7.35
C ILE A 77 -3.83 -11.57 -8.81
N LEU A 78 -3.80 -12.87 -9.16
CA LEU A 78 -3.43 -13.34 -10.51
C LEU A 78 -4.35 -12.84 -11.62
N ALA A 79 -5.61 -12.52 -11.30
CA ALA A 79 -6.56 -11.96 -12.25
C ALA A 79 -6.11 -10.60 -12.82
N ILE A 80 -5.24 -9.85 -12.13
CA ILE A 80 -4.68 -8.58 -12.62
C ILE A 80 -4.03 -8.75 -14.00
N ASN A 81 -3.38 -9.90 -14.25
CA ASN A 81 -2.66 -10.17 -15.50
C ASN A 81 -3.55 -10.16 -16.75
N THR A 82 -4.86 -10.26 -16.59
CA THR A 82 -5.83 -10.32 -17.70
C THR A 82 -6.78 -9.11 -17.73
N LEU A 83 -6.71 -8.20 -16.76
CA LEU A 83 -7.64 -7.08 -16.62
C LEU A 83 -6.97 -5.75 -16.99
N THR A 84 -7.71 -4.84 -17.62
CA THR A 84 -7.24 -3.48 -17.96
C THR A 84 -8.33 -2.45 -17.68
N GLY A 85 -7.95 -1.16 -17.64
CA GLY A 85 -8.90 -0.06 -17.58
C GLY A 85 -9.87 -0.16 -16.40
N THR A 86 -11.17 0.02 -16.67
CA THR A 86 -12.23 -0.01 -15.65
C THR A 86 -12.34 -1.36 -14.94
N ALA A 87 -12.13 -2.47 -15.65
CA ALA A 87 -12.19 -3.81 -15.06
C ALA A 87 -11.03 -4.05 -14.09
N LEU A 88 -9.82 -3.58 -14.44
CA LEU A 88 -8.67 -3.61 -13.52
C LEU A 88 -8.92 -2.72 -12.31
N ARG A 89 -9.43 -1.50 -12.53
CA ARG A 89 -9.74 -0.54 -11.45
C ARG A 89 -10.69 -1.15 -10.44
N GLU A 90 -11.80 -1.73 -10.91
CA GLU A 90 -12.81 -2.30 -10.02
C GLU A 90 -12.29 -3.51 -9.25
N PHE A 91 -11.51 -4.37 -9.90
CA PHE A 91 -10.87 -5.50 -9.23
C PHE A 91 -9.94 -5.04 -8.10
N ILE A 92 -9.04 -4.09 -8.36
CA ILE A 92 -8.07 -3.60 -7.36
C ILE A 92 -8.78 -2.88 -6.22
N ARG A 93 -9.76 -2.01 -6.53
CA ARG A 93 -10.55 -1.29 -5.53
C ARG A 93 -11.28 -2.26 -4.60
N THR A 94 -11.99 -3.22 -5.17
CA THR A 94 -12.71 -4.25 -4.41
C THR A 94 -11.76 -5.09 -3.57
N TRP A 95 -10.61 -5.47 -4.11
CA TRP A 95 -9.61 -6.27 -3.40
C TRP A 95 -9.02 -5.53 -2.20
N LEU A 96 -8.62 -4.26 -2.39
CA LEU A 96 -8.09 -3.41 -1.32
C LEU A 96 -9.14 -3.14 -0.25
N TRP A 97 -10.37 -2.79 -0.65
CA TRP A 97 -11.48 -2.57 0.27
C TRP A 97 -11.78 -3.82 1.09
N SER A 98 -11.87 -4.99 0.45
CA SER A 98 -12.15 -6.25 1.15
C SER A 98 -11.06 -6.59 2.17
N LEU A 99 -9.80 -6.31 1.85
CA LEU A 99 -8.69 -6.47 2.79
C LEU A 99 -8.80 -5.48 3.96
N HIS A 100 -9.02 -4.20 3.66
CA HIS A 100 -9.11 -3.14 4.67
C HIS A 100 -10.30 -3.39 5.62
N ASP A 101 -11.47 -3.74 5.09
CA ASP A 101 -12.65 -4.11 5.86
C ASP A 101 -12.41 -5.36 6.73
N ASN A 102 -11.67 -6.35 6.22
CA ASN A 102 -11.29 -7.50 7.04
C ASN A 102 -10.38 -7.11 8.21
N VAL A 103 -9.42 -6.20 7.97
CA VAL A 103 -8.58 -5.63 9.03
C VAL A 103 -9.43 -4.86 10.04
N ASP A 104 -10.31 -3.98 9.59
CA ASP A 104 -11.17 -3.18 10.47
C ASP A 104 -12.07 -4.05 11.35
N LYS A 105 -12.72 -5.06 10.76
CA LYS A 105 -13.52 -6.05 11.50
C LYS A 105 -12.68 -6.80 12.54
N SER A 106 -11.45 -7.20 12.19
CA SER A 106 -10.55 -7.88 13.13
C SER A 106 -10.14 -7.01 14.32
N LEU A 107 -10.13 -5.69 14.13
CA LEU A 107 -9.79 -4.69 15.14
C LEU A 107 -11.03 -4.12 15.85
N GLY A 108 -12.24 -4.59 15.51
CA GLY A 108 -13.50 -4.07 16.03
C GLY A 108 -13.80 -2.63 15.60
N LYS A 109 -13.19 -2.15 14.50
CA LYS A 109 -13.43 -0.83 13.93
C LYS A 109 -14.68 -0.85 13.04
N PRO A 110 -15.38 0.29 12.89
CA PRO A 110 -16.48 0.41 11.93
C PRO A 110 -15.99 0.14 10.51
N SER A 111 -16.75 -0.66 9.76
CA SER A 111 -16.55 -0.85 8.33
C SER A 111 -16.86 0.42 7.54
N ILE A 112 -16.08 0.68 6.51
CA ILE A 112 -16.36 1.69 5.49
C ILE A 112 -17.14 1.00 4.37
N GLU A 113 -18.24 1.57 3.92
CA GLU A 113 -19.02 1.03 2.80
C GLU A 113 -18.27 1.22 1.49
N TYR A 114 -18.37 0.25 0.57
CA TYR A 114 -17.66 0.32 -0.72
C TYR A 114 -17.99 1.59 -1.52
N SER A 115 -19.25 2.06 -1.43
CA SER A 115 -19.72 3.29 -2.08
C SER A 115 -19.04 4.56 -1.57
N GLU A 116 -18.42 4.53 -0.39
CA GLU A 116 -17.77 5.70 0.22
C GLU A 116 -16.34 5.91 -0.28
N LEU A 117 -15.75 4.92 -0.96
CA LEU A 117 -14.36 4.99 -1.43
C LEU A 117 -14.09 6.18 -2.35
N ASP A 118 -15.04 6.53 -3.23
CA ASP A 118 -14.87 7.68 -4.12
C ASP A 118 -14.77 8.98 -3.31
N MET A 119 -15.62 9.15 -2.29
CA MET A 119 -15.58 10.33 -1.43
C MET A 119 -14.25 10.42 -0.67
N LEU A 120 -13.74 9.29 -0.20
CA LEU A 120 -12.53 9.21 0.62
C LEU A 120 -11.25 9.38 -0.19
N TYR A 121 -11.19 8.81 -1.41
CA TYR A 121 -9.92 8.61 -2.09
C TYR A 121 -9.80 9.32 -3.45
N SER A 122 -10.89 9.69 -4.12
CA SER A 122 -10.83 10.26 -5.50
C SER A 122 -9.92 11.48 -5.61
N ASN A 123 -9.93 12.36 -4.60
CA ASN A 123 -9.14 13.59 -4.53
C ASN A 123 -7.85 13.45 -3.71
N THR A 124 -7.41 12.23 -3.41
CA THR A 124 -6.20 12.01 -2.62
C THR A 124 -4.97 12.52 -3.38
N ASN A 125 -4.26 13.47 -2.78
CA ASN A 125 -2.87 13.76 -3.14
C ASN A 125 -2.00 12.63 -2.55
N VAL A 126 -1.63 11.66 -3.39
CA VAL A 126 -0.89 10.46 -2.99
C VAL A 126 0.54 10.78 -2.53
N GLU A 127 1.15 11.83 -3.06
CA GLU A 127 2.55 12.17 -2.78
C GLU A 127 2.76 12.57 -1.32
N LEU A 128 1.82 13.29 -0.72
CA LEU A 128 1.95 13.73 0.67
C LEU A 128 1.95 12.55 1.66
N PRO A 129 0.97 11.61 1.65
CA PRO A 129 1.01 10.39 2.44
C PRO A 129 2.27 9.55 2.19
N PHE A 130 2.70 9.41 0.92
CA PHE A 130 3.90 8.66 0.58
C PHE A 130 5.17 9.27 1.20
N ARG A 131 5.31 10.60 1.18
CA ARG A 131 6.45 11.30 1.82
C ARG A 131 6.51 11.04 3.33
N TYR A 132 5.37 11.01 4.01
CA TYR A 132 5.32 10.68 5.43
C TYR A 132 5.60 9.18 5.68
N LEU A 133 5.01 8.30 4.87
CA LEU A 133 5.26 6.86 4.94
C LEU A 133 6.75 6.57 4.78
N ASN A 134 7.41 7.18 3.80
CA ASN A 134 8.84 7.01 3.58
C ASN A 134 9.70 7.42 4.80
N LYS A 135 9.31 8.45 5.55
CA LYS A 135 10.03 8.83 6.77
C LYS A 135 9.86 7.79 7.89
N LEU A 136 8.66 7.22 8.02
CA LEU A 136 8.40 6.17 9.01
C LEU A 136 9.12 4.88 8.65
N GLU A 137 9.10 4.50 7.38
CA GLU A 137 9.77 3.29 6.88
C GLU A 137 11.30 3.40 6.99
N GLN A 138 11.88 4.58 6.77
CA GLN A 138 13.30 4.80 7.04
C GLN A 138 13.68 4.53 8.50
N LYS A 139 12.81 4.89 9.46
CA LYS A 139 13.02 4.54 10.88
C LYS A 139 12.86 3.03 11.11
N ALA A 140 11.80 2.42 10.58
CA ALA A 140 11.57 0.98 10.67
C ALA A 140 12.74 0.15 10.08
N ILE A 141 13.39 0.65 9.02
CA ILE A 141 14.59 0.04 8.44
C ILE A 141 15.78 0.13 9.40
N LEU A 142 16.03 1.30 10.00
CA LEU A 142 17.15 1.48 10.95
C LEU A 142 17.01 0.57 12.17
N ASP A 143 15.78 0.32 12.59
CA ASP A 143 15.46 -0.55 13.73
C ASP A 143 15.29 -2.03 13.33
N GLY A 144 15.46 -2.37 12.04
CA GLY A 144 15.46 -3.75 11.56
C GLY A 144 14.09 -4.39 11.34
N PHE A 145 12.99 -3.63 11.44
CA PHE A 145 11.63 -4.11 11.20
C PHE A 145 11.31 -4.31 9.71
N VAL A 146 11.97 -3.55 8.83
CA VAL A 146 11.79 -3.60 7.38
C VAL A 146 13.12 -3.73 6.67
N LYS A 147 13.19 -4.58 5.65
CA LYS A 147 14.43 -4.79 4.89
C LYS A 147 14.62 -3.67 3.86
N PRO A 148 15.81 -3.03 3.77
CA PRO A 148 16.06 -1.92 2.85
C PRO A 148 15.73 -2.24 1.37
N ASN A 149 16.03 -3.46 0.93
CA ASN A 149 15.78 -3.88 -0.46
C ASN A 149 14.28 -4.03 -0.77
N GLN A 150 13.46 -4.45 0.20
CA GLN A 150 12.00 -4.56 0.03
C GLN A 150 11.37 -3.16 -0.03
N TRP A 151 11.83 -2.25 0.82
CA TRP A 151 11.39 -0.85 0.75
C TRP A 151 11.80 -0.19 -0.57
N ALA A 152 13.05 -0.40 -1.03
CA ALA A 152 13.50 0.11 -2.32
C ALA A 152 12.67 -0.44 -3.50
N ALA A 153 12.26 -1.71 -3.45
CA ALA A 153 11.36 -2.30 -4.44
C ALA A 153 9.96 -1.65 -4.39
N PHE A 154 9.38 -1.44 -3.20
CA PHE A 154 8.12 -0.72 -3.06
C PHE A 154 8.21 0.70 -3.66
N ILE A 155 9.24 1.48 -3.32
CA ILE A 155 9.47 2.82 -3.89
C ILE A 155 9.54 2.77 -5.41
N LYS A 156 10.25 1.79 -5.98
CA LYS A 156 10.39 1.65 -7.44
C LYS A 156 9.02 1.50 -8.10
N HIS A 157 8.17 0.60 -7.61
CA HIS A 157 6.84 0.35 -8.18
C HIS A 157 5.91 1.55 -7.95
N TYR A 158 5.93 2.14 -6.75
CA TYR A 158 5.22 3.38 -6.44
C TYR A 158 5.56 4.50 -7.44
N ARG A 159 6.85 4.82 -7.61
CA ARG A 159 7.30 5.91 -8.49
C ARG A 159 6.93 5.68 -9.94
N PHE A 160 7.02 4.42 -10.39
CA PHE A 160 6.57 4.07 -11.74
C PHE A 160 5.08 4.36 -11.91
N MET A 161 4.23 3.90 -11.00
CA MET A 161 2.78 4.19 -11.08
C MET A 161 2.49 5.68 -10.96
N ALA A 162 3.12 6.38 -10.02
CA ALA A 162 2.96 7.82 -9.87
C ALA A 162 3.31 8.57 -11.17
N SER A 163 4.36 8.14 -11.87
CA SER A 163 4.75 8.71 -13.16
C SER A 163 3.71 8.44 -14.26
N ILE A 164 3.27 7.19 -14.45
CA ILE A 164 2.29 6.88 -15.51
C ILE A 164 0.90 7.46 -15.24
N TYR A 165 0.61 7.84 -13.98
CA TYR A 165 -0.62 8.51 -13.57
C TYR A 165 -0.51 10.04 -13.52
N GLY A 166 0.67 10.62 -13.82
CA GLY A 166 0.87 12.07 -13.79
C GLY A 166 0.80 12.68 -12.38
N LEU A 167 1.20 11.91 -11.36
CA LEU A 167 1.25 12.33 -9.95
C LEU A 167 2.65 12.81 -9.50
N ALA A 168 3.67 12.62 -10.35
CA ALA A 168 5.08 12.91 -10.08
C ALA A 168 5.67 13.86 -11.13
#